data_AF-A0AAN7HNM4-F1
#
_entry.id   AF-A0AAN7HNM4-F1
#
_cell.length_a   1.000
_cell.length_b   1.000
_cell.length_c   1.000
_cell.angle_alpha   90.00
_cell.angle_beta   90.00
_cell.angle_gamma   90.00
#
_symmetry.space_group_name_H-M   'P 1'
#
loop_
_entity.id
_entity.type
_entity.pdbx_description
1 polymer ?
#
loop_
_entity_poly.entity_id
_entity_poly.type
_entity_poly.pdbx_seq_one_letter_code
_entity_poly.pdbx_strand_id
1 'polypeptide(L)'
;MIHTSSLALAGLAATAVAETIHGALVFTRHGDRTAKHFGNWVLTPLGAQQVFQVGTDYRSRYLSSSSPQRIRGISEFEYVPAQVWASAPDSPVLLTTANSFLQALYPPLGDIKPLLSAQDLANGSSVESPLAGYQYVTLHGVSEDSPETIWIKGDDECPAIKAASADFKASTEYQDRLASTRDFYQSLYPLVSDLYPSAEDLSYDSAYEIFDVINVMKIHNASSPIQDVTDDQLLQLRTLADSAEFGLNFNTSQAARSIHAQTFAASVLRHLNQTVTSADRNPKLTVLAGSYDTFLAFFGLAQLTDVSPEFYGLPDYASTMAFEIFTPGDDDSDLDVSALQVRYLFRNGTEGGSGLRTFPLFGTGKTTLPWSDFVDAMQRVGVSSAGEWCRLCQSEAVFCAAYTDDNGAATAADAGETVERGSWIAVLVVMAVAIAGNLVWAVMWLVRGRRVKEERKAAAVAAKVGSLGSESIKSYGKESV
;
A
#
# COMPACT_ATOMS: atom_id res chain seq x y z
N MET A 1 16.42 63.88 8.23
CA MET A 1 16.07 63.04 7.07
C MET A 1 16.52 61.63 7.38
N ILE A 2 15.57 60.75 7.70
CA ILE A 2 15.83 59.35 8.03
C ILE A 2 15.53 58.56 6.76
N HIS A 3 16.55 58.01 6.12
CA HIS A 3 16.38 57.13 4.96
C HIS A 3 16.08 55.71 5.45
N THR A 4 14.83 55.30 5.32
CA THR A 4 14.38 53.92 5.40
C THR A 4 14.84 53.17 4.15
N SER A 5 15.77 52.22 4.30
CA SER A 5 16.11 51.26 3.26
C SER A 5 15.13 50.10 3.29
N SER A 6 14.28 50.00 2.26
CA SER A 6 13.41 48.85 2.05
C SER A 6 14.21 47.72 1.41
N LEU A 7 14.47 46.65 2.17
CA LEU A 7 14.96 45.38 1.62
C LEU A 7 13.79 44.71 0.88
N ALA A 8 13.85 44.67 -0.44
CA ALA A 8 12.94 43.86 -1.25
C ALA A 8 13.38 42.39 -1.16
N LEU A 9 12.59 41.57 -0.46
CA LEU A 9 12.74 40.13 -0.44
C LEU A 9 12.21 39.58 -1.78
N ALA A 10 13.09 39.36 -2.74
CA ALA A 10 12.75 38.66 -3.97
C ALA A 10 12.58 37.16 -3.64
N GLY A 11 11.33 36.75 -3.39
CA GLY A 11 11.00 35.32 -3.32
C GLY A 11 11.16 34.71 -4.71
N LEU A 12 12.09 33.74 -4.84
CA LEU A 12 12.05 32.81 -5.97
C LEU A 12 10.78 31.97 -5.83
N ALA A 13 9.72 32.36 -6.53
CA ALA A 13 8.65 31.44 -6.84
C ALA A 13 9.25 30.37 -7.77
N ALA A 14 9.49 29.17 -7.23
CA ALA A 14 9.69 28.01 -8.07
C ALA A 14 8.40 27.83 -8.87
N THR A 15 8.42 28.16 -10.15
CA THR A 15 7.35 27.78 -11.06
C THR A 15 7.31 26.26 -11.07
N ALA A 16 6.33 25.66 -10.39
CA ALA A 16 6.06 24.24 -10.55
C ALA A 16 5.88 23.99 -12.05
N VAL A 17 6.76 23.16 -12.61
CA VAL A 17 6.61 22.71 -13.99
C VAL A 17 5.28 21.98 -14.02
N ALA A 18 4.37 22.37 -14.92
CA ALA A 18 3.11 21.66 -15.05
C ALA A 18 3.42 20.17 -15.31
N GLU A 19 2.69 19.26 -14.68
CA GLU A 19 2.91 17.83 -14.76
C GLU A 19 1.57 17.12 -14.72
N THR A 20 1.49 15.94 -15.33
CA THR A 20 0.29 15.11 -15.30
C THR A 20 0.55 13.85 -14.51
N ILE A 21 -0.10 13.68 -13.36
CA ILE A 21 -0.02 12.43 -12.58
C ILE A 21 -0.99 11.41 -13.19
N HIS A 22 -0.48 10.24 -13.59
CA HIS A 22 -1.29 9.16 -14.17
C HIS A 22 -1.75 8.15 -13.14
N GLY A 23 -0.97 7.97 -12.09
CA GLY A 23 -1.36 7.19 -10.93
C GLY A 23 -0.30 7.19 -9.83
N ALA A 24 -0.64 6.55 -8.72
CA ALA A 24 0.26 6.41 -7.59
C ALA A 24 0.00 5.11 -6.82
N LEU A 25 1.04 4.63 -6.16
CA LEU A 25 0.94 3.63 -5.10
C LEU A 25 1.41 4.24 -3.79
N VAL A 26 0.65 4.01 -2.73
CA VAL A 26 0.95 4.45 -1.36
C VAL A 26 1.05 3.20 -0.48
N PHE A 27 2.17 3.05 0.22
CA PHE A 27 2.32 2.09 1.30
C PHE A 27 2.31 2.82 2.63
N THR A 28 1.36 2.49 3.51
CA THR A 28 1.18 3.15 4.80
C THR A 28 1.52 2.22 5.95
N ARG A 29 2.33 2.72 6.88
CA ARG A 29 2.47 2.13 8.22
C ARG A 29 1.18 2.35 8.98
N HIS A 30 0.88 1.46 9.91
CA HIS A 30 -0.15 1.70 10.92
C HIS A 30 0.13 2.95 11.77
N GLY A 31 -0.95 3.52 12.30
CA GLY A 31 -0.89 4.55 13.34
C GLY A 31 -0.50 3.97 14.70
N ASP A 32 -0.60 4.82 15.72
CA ASP A 32 -0.48 4.43 17.13
C ASP A 32 -1.39 3.25 17.49
N ARG A 33 -0.86 2.35 18.31
CA ARG A 33 -1.49 1.07 18.68
C ARG A 33 -1.06 0.66 20.08
N THR A 34 -1.87 -0.15 20.75
CA THR A 34 -1.54 -0.66 22.10
C THR A 34 -0.22 -1.46 22.08
N ALA A 35 0.54 -1.42 23.17
CA ALA A 35 1.90 -1.97 23.21
C ALA A 35 1.93 -3.47 22.88
N LYS A 36 2.91 -3.89 22.08
CA LYS A 36 3.04 -5.31 21.68
C LYS A 36 3.27 -6.24 22.87
N HIS A 37 3.95 -5.75 23.90
CA HIS A 37 4.31 -6.49 25.12
C HIS A 37 3.11 -7.20 25.77
N PHE A 38 1.90 -6.62 25.72
CA PHE A 38 0.71 -7.22 26.35
C PHE A 38 -0.05 -8.22 25.46
N GLY A 39 0.39 -8.42 24.21
CA GLY A 39 -0.36 -9.18 23.21
C GLY A 39 -1.67 -8.49 22.76
N ASN A 40 -2.38 -9.10 21.80
CA ASN A 40 -3.68 -8.63 21.28
C ASN A 40 -3.69 -7.13 20.93
N TRP A 41 -2.63 -6.65 20.28
CA TRP A 41 -2.50 -5.24 19.96
C TRP A 41 -3.59 -4.77 18.99
N VAL A 42 -4.13 -3.58 19.26
CA VAL A 42 -5.20 -2.95 18.46
C VAL A 42 -4.81 -1.52 18.11
N LEU A 43 -5.29 -1.04 16.97
CA LEU A 43 -5.12 0.35 16.57
C LEU A 43 -5.91 1.22 17.55
N THR A 44 -5.28 2.25 18.12
CA THR A 44 -5.97 3.15 19.05
C THR A 44 -6.78 4.19 18.28
N PRO A 45 -7.71 4.92 18.95
CA PRO A 45 -8.33 6.10 18.35
C PRO A 45 -7.33 7.17 17.90
N LEU A 46 -6.20 7.33 18.62
CA LEU A 46 -5.11 8.22 18.21
C LEU A 46 -4.49 7.73 16.89
N GLY A 47 -4.20 6.43 16.78
CA GLY A 47 -3.67 5.85 15.55
C GLY A 47 -4.62 5.97 14.37
N ALA A 48 -5.92 5.74 14.60
CA ALA A 48 -6.93 5.96 13.58
C ALA A 48 -6.97 7.41 13.10
N GLN A 49 -6.86 8.39 14.01
CA GLN A 49 -6.79 9.81 13.66
C GLN A 49 -5.53 10.17 12.87
N GLN A 50 -4.37 9.64 13.27
CA GLN A 50 -3.12 9.84 12.53
C GLN A 50 -3.23 9.35 11.09
N VAL A 51 -3.75 8.13 10.89
CA VAL A 51 -3.91 7.56 9.56
C VAL A 51 -5.00 8.27 8.76
N PHE A 52 -6.08 8.70 9.41
CA PHE A 52 -7.12 9.53 8.79
C PHE A 52 -6.56 10.88 8.31
N GLN A 53 -5.71 11.54 9.10
CA GLN A 53 -5.04 12.76 8.69
C GLN A 53 -4.19 12.54 7.45
N VAL A 54 -3.40 11.46 7.42
CA VAL A 54 -2.59 11.10 6.25
C VAL A 54 -3.46 10.83 5.01
N GLY A 55 -4.55 10.08 5.15
CA GLY A 55 -5.48 9.84 4.05
C GLY A 55 -6.14 11.14 3.54
N THR A 56 -6.38 12.10 4.44
CA THR A 56 -6.89 13.45 4.07
C THR A 56 -5.87 14.21 3.22
N ASP A 57 -4.60 14.12 3.57
CA ASP A 57 -3.52 14.77 2.82
C ASP A 57 -3.38 14.15 1.41
N TYR A 58 -3.53 12.82 1.28
CA TYR A 58 -3.56 12.15 -0.02
C TYR A 58 -4.82 12.47 -0.83
N ARG A 59 -5.99 12.62 -0.20
CA ARG A 59 -7.21 13.13 -0.87
C ARG A 59 -6.96 14.53 -1.44
N SER A 60 -6.40 15.42 -0.63
CA SER A 60 -6.05 16.78 -1.03
C SER A 60 -5.11 16.77 -2.24
N ARG A 61 -4.05 15.96 -2.19
CA ARG A 61 -3.05 15.85 -3.26
C ARG A 61 -3.60 15.24 -4.55
N TYR A 62 -4.27 14.08 -4.46
CA TYR A 62 -4.55 13.26 -5.63
C TYR A 62 -5.98 13.34 -6.16
N LEU A 63 -6.97 13.66 -5.33
CA LEU A 63 -8.38 13.64 -5.74
C LEU A 63 -8.91 15.05 -6.01
N SER A 64 -8.47 16.04 -5.22
CA SER A 64 -9.02 17.39 -5.29
C SER A 64 -8.80 18.04 -6.66
N SER A 65 -9.86 18.62 -7.23
CA SER A 65 -9.81 19.31 -8.53
C SER A 65 -8.94 20.56 -8.54
N SER A 66 -8.65 21.15 -7.37
CA SER A 66 -7.76 22.30 -7.23
C SER A 66 -6.29 21.92 -7.04
N SER A 67 -5.99 20.62 -6.88
CA SER A 67 -4.61 20.17 -6.70
C SER A 67 -3.87 20.10 -8.04
N PRO A 68 -2.68 20.71 -8.16
CA PRO A 68 -1.84 20.53 -9.34
C PRO A 68 -1.28 19.10 -9.44
N GLN A 69 -1.35 18.28 -8.39
CA GLN A 69 -0.95 16.87 -8.42
C GLN A 69 -2.13 15.91 -8.48
N ARG A 70 -3.31 16.39 -8.88
CA ARG A 70 -4.48 15.52 -9.06
C ARG A 70 -4.15 14.39 -10.03
N ILE A 71 -4.52 13.16 -9.67
CA ILE A 71 -4.41 12.02 -10.58
C ILE A 71 -5.41 12.18 -11.72
N ARG A 72 -4.94 12.11 -12.96
CA ARG A 72 -5.75 12.34 -14.14
C ARG A 72 -6.92 11.37 -14.23
N GLY A 73 -8.12 11.95 -14.28
CA GLY A 73 -9.38 11.22 -14.44
C GLY A 73 -9.83 10.46 -13.19
N ILE A 74 -9.19 10.65 -12.02
CA ILE A 74 -9.72 10.10 -10.77
C ILE A 74 -10.96 10.90 -10.35
N SER A 75 -11.96 10.18 -9.84
CA SER A 75 -13.17 10.76 -9.28
C SER A 75 -12.85 11.44 -7.95
N GLU A 76 -13.16 12.74 -7.88
CA GLU A 76 -12.87 13.57 -6.70
C GLU A 76 -13.76 13.22 -5.50
N PHE A 77 -15.04 12.95 -5.74
CA PHE A 77 -16.04 12.80 -4.67
C PHE A 77 -16.53 11.37 -4.53
N GLU A 78 -17.00 10.78 -5.62
CA GLU A 78 -17.59 9.43 -5.61
C GLU A 78 -16.51 8.36 -5.76
N TYR A 79 -16.52 7.35 -4.89
CA TYR A 79 -15.67 6.18 -5.02
C TYR A 79 -16.06 5.38 -6.28
N VAL A 80 -15.10 5.23 -7.20
CA VAL A 80 -15.25 4.37 -8.39
C VAL A 80 -14.39 3.12 -8.19
N PRO A 81 -14.98 1.91 -8.05
CA PRO A 81 -14.23 0.70 -7.71
C PRO A 81 -13.05 0.37 -8.60
N ALA A 82 -13.15 0.65 -9.91
CA ALA A 82 -12.06 0.39 -10.84
C ALA A 82 -10.85 1.33 -10.66
N GLN A 83 -11.04 2.51 -10.06
CA GLN A 83 -9.99 3.53 -9.96
C GLN A 83 -9.10 3.36 -8.74
N VAL A 84 -9.57 2.68 -7.69
CA VAL A 84 -8.83 2.55 -6.42
C VAL A 84 -8.75 1.09 -6.00
N TRP A 85 -7.52 0.62 -5.84
CA TRP A 85 -7.23 -0.68 -5.24
C TRP A 85 -6.68 -0.46 -3.83
N ALA A 86 -7.17 -1.21 -2.85
CA ALA A 86 -6.63 -1.16 -1.51
C ALA A 86 -6.53 -2.55 -0.88
N SER A 87 -5.42 -2.83 -0.22
CA SER A 87 -5.22 -4.11 0.47
C SER A 87 -4.38 -3.99 1.73
N ALA A 88 -4.62 -4.92 2.64
CA ALA A 88 -3.84 -5.10 3.85
C ALA A 88 -3.81 -6.61 4.20
N PRO A 89 -2.80 -7.08 4.94
CA PRO A 89 -2.85 -8.40 5.57
C PRO A 89 -4.08 -8.49 6.48
N ASP A 90 -4.61 -9.70 6.67
CA ASP A 90 -5.76 -10.00 7.54
C ASP A 90 -5.38 -9.89 9.03
N SER A 91 -4.96 -8.68 9.41
CA SER A 91 -4.52 -8.29 10.74
C SER A 91 -5.43 -7.17 11.22
N PRO A 92 -5.98 -7.24 12.46
CA PRO A 92 -6.88 -6.22 12.98
C PRO A 92 -6.30 -4.79 12.90
N VAL A 93 -4.99 -4.63 13.16
CA VAL A 93 -4.34 -3.31 13.09
C VAL A 93 -4.19 -2.82 11.66
N LEU A 94 -3.78 -3.68 10.72
CA LEU A 94 -3.50 -3.28 9.35
C LEU A 94 -4.78 -3.07 8.54
N LEU A 95 -5.80 -3.90 8.73
CA LEU A 95 -7.13 -3.68 8.16
C LEU A 95 -7.76 -2.39 8.70
N THR A 96 -7.68 -2.14 10.01
CA THR A 96 -8.22 -0.90 10.59
C THR A 96 -7.44 0.31 10.08
N THR A 97 -6.11 0.20 9.94
CA THR A 97 -5.26 1.25 9.33
C THR A 97 -5.73 1.57 7.92
N ALA A 98 -5.86 0.57 7.04
CA ALA A 98 -6.32 0.78 5.68
C ALA A 98 -7.72 1.40 5.66
N ASN A 99 -8.64 0.91 6.49
CA ASN A 99 -9.97 1.50 6.61
C ASN A 99 -9.92 2.97 7.02
N SER A 100 -9.17 3.34 8.08
CA SER A 100 -9.03 4.75 8.51
C SER A 100 -8.46 5.63 7.40
N PHE A 101 -7.51 5.13 6.61
CA PHE A 101 -6.98 5.85 5.45
C PHE A 101 -8.07 6.06 4.40
N LEU A 102 -8.81 5.00 4.03
CA LEU A 102 -9.83 5.04 2.98
C LEU A 102 -11.03 5.90 3.36
N GLN A 103 -11.38 5.95 4.65
CA GLN A 103 -12.41 6.84 5.20
C GLN A 103 -12.07 8.31 4.99
N ALA A 104 -10.79 8.66 5.06
CA ALA A 104 -10.34 10.01 4.77
C ALA A 104 -10.19 10.27 3.27
N LEU A 105 -9.79 9.24 2.51
CA LEU A 105 -9.63 9.33 1.05
C LEU A 105 -10.97 9.60 0.35
N TYR A 106 -12.02 8.87 0.73
CA TYR A 106 -13.40 9.04 0.27
C TYR A 106 -14.33 9.23 1.48
N PRO A 107 -14.41 10.47 2.02
CA PRO A 107 -15.23 10.76 3.20
C PRO A 107 -16.73 10.65 2.90
N PRO A 108 -17.57 10.61 3.95
CA PRO A 108 -19.01 10.66 3.80
C PRO A 108 -19.47 11.88 2.99
N LEU A 109 -20.42 11.66 2.09
CA LEU A 109 -20.85 12.67 1.12
C LEU A 109 -21.99 13.57 1.62
N GLY A 110 -22.66 13.23 2.72
CA GLY A 110 -23.87 13.91 3.19
C GLY A 110 -23.71 15.43 3.32
N ASP A 111 -22.57 15.89 3.83
CA ASP A 111 -22.27 17.31 3.99
C ASP A 111 -21.47 17.91 2.81
N ILE A 112 -20.83 17.07 1.98
CA ILE A 112 -19.88 17.50 0.94
C ILE A 112 -20.53 17.55 -0.44
N LYS A 113 -21.29 16.50 -0.80
CA LYS A 113 -22.05 16.35 -2.05
C LYS A 113 -23.36 15.60 -1.79
N PRO A 114 -24.37 16.25 -1.17
CA PRO A 114 -25.64 15.59 -0.80
C PRO A 114 -26.36 14.89 -1.96
N LEU A 115 -26.24 15.43 -3.19
CA LEU A 115 -26.86 14.82 -4.38
C LEU A 115 -26.22 13.48 -4.79
N LEU A 116 -24.98 13.22 -4.36
CA LEU A 116 -24.29 11.95 -4.58
C LEU A 116 -24.41 11.01 -3.37
N SER A 117 -24.87 11.49 -2.21
CA SER A 117 -25.01 10.67 -1.00
C SER A 117 -26.34 9.91 -0.95
N ALA A 118 -27.31 10.29 -1.78
CA ALA A 118 -28.68 9.78 -1.74
C ALA A 118 -29.07 9.02 -3.03
N GLN A 119 -29.85 7.96 -2.85
CA GLN A 119 -30.47 7.19 -3.91
C GLN A 119 -31.97 7.48 -3.95
N ASP A 120 -32.47 7.93 -5.09
CA ASP A 120 -33.90 8.08 -5.32
C ASP A 120 -34.59 6.73 -5.55
N LEU A 121 -35.70 6.53 -4.86
CA LEU A 121 -36.54 5.34 -4.95
C LEU A 121 -37.75 5.59 -5.85
N ALA A 122 -38.29 4.52 -6.44
CA ALA A 122 -39.42 4.60 -7.37
C ALA A 122 -40.72 5.17 -6.75
N ASN A 123 -40.81 5.20 -5.42
CA ASN A 123 -41.94 5.80 -4.67
C ASN A 123 -41.77 7.33 -4.46
N GLY A 124 -40.69 7.93 -4.96
CA GLY A 124 -40.40 9.36 -4.83
C GLY A 124 -39.69 9.76 -3.53
N SER A 125 -39.36 8.82 -2.64
CA SER A 125 -38.46 9.09 -1.49
C SER A 125 -37.00 8.94 -1.90
N SER A 126 -36.10 9.59 -1.15
CA SER A 126 -34.64 9.42 -1.30
C SER A 126 -34.08 8.80 -0.02
N VAL A 127 -33.10 7.92 -0.17
CA VAL A 127 -32.42 7.25 0.95
C VAL A 127 -30.93 7.52 0.85
N GLU A 128 -30.38 8.04 1.93
CA GLU A 128 -28.94 8.26 2.09
C GLU A 128 -28.26 7.00 2.63
N SER A 129 -27.02 6.74 2.22
CA SER A 129 -26.17 5.75 2.88
C SER A 129 -26.00 6.09 4.38
N PRO A 130 -25.87 5.09 5.27
CA PRO A 130 -25.61 5.31 6.69
C PRO A 130 -24.39 6.21 6.97
N LEU A 131 -24.27 6.69 8.22
CA LEU A 131 -23.14 7.52 8.67
C LEU A 131 -22.94 8.78 7.78
N ALA A 132 -24.03 9.48 7.48
CA ALA A 132 -24.06 10.71 6.67
C ALA A 132 -23.48 10.53 5.25
N GLY A 133 -23.92 9.48 4.55
CA GLY A 133 -23.50 9.26 3.17
C GLY A 133 -22.14 8.57 3.05
N TYR A 134 -21.80 7.68 3.99
CA TYR A 134 -20.54 6.96 4.00
C TYR A 134 -20.34 6.13 2.72
N GLN A 135 -19.12 6.15 2.21
CA GLN A 135 -18.73 5.45 1.00
C GLN A 135 -17.99 4.15 1.33
N TYR A 136 -18.48 3.04 0.80
CA TYR A 136 -17.92 1.71 1.05
C TYR A 136 -16.78 1.41 0.07
N VAL A 137 -15.60 1.96 0.33
CA VAL A 137 -14.40 1.64 -0.45
C VAL A 137 -14.01 0.18 -0.23
N THR A 138 -13.75 -0.56 -1.31
CA THR A 138 -13.36 -1.97 -1.22
C THR A 138 -11.95 -2.09 -0.65
N LEU A 139 -11.82 -2.81 0.47
CA LEU A 139 -10.55 -3.18 1.08
C LEU A 139 -10.38 -4.70 0.97
N HIS A 140 -9.29 -5.12 0.34
CA HIS A 140 -8.94 -6.53 0.20
C HIS A 140 -8.07 -6.97 1.40
N GLY A 141 -8.66 -7.77 2.29
CA GLY A 141 -7.91 -8.49 3.32
C GLY A 141 -7.17 -9.69 2.70
N VAL A 142 -5.88 -9.81 2.99
CA VAL A 142 -5.03 -10.89 2.46
C VAL A 142 -4.72 -11.86 3.59
N SER A 143 -5.23 -13.08 3.47
CA SER A 143 -4.96 -14.18 4.42
C SER A 143 -3.48 -14.58 4.37
N GLU A 144 -2.93 -14.95 5.52
CA GLU A 144 -1.57 -15.49 5.66
C GLU A 144 -1.34 -16.77 4.83
N ASP A 145 -2.38 -17.57 4.61
CA ASP A 145 -2.32 -18.80 3.80
C ASP A 145 -2.31 -18.54 2.28
N SER A 146 -2.45 -17.28 1.86
CA SER A 146 -2.48 -16.89 0.45
C SER A 146 -1.09 -16.56 -0.08
N PRO A 147 -0.71 -17.00 -1.29
CA PRO A 147 0.54 -16.53 -1.92
C PRO A 147 0.56 -15.02 -2.15
N GLU A 148 -0.59 -14.35 -2.10
CA GLU A 148 -0.67 -12.88 -2.18
C GLU A 148 -0.13 -12.17 -0.93
N THR A 149 0.00 -12.86 0.21
CA THR A 149 0.49 -12.25 1.46
C THR A 149 1.90 -11.71 1.31
N ILE A 150 2.74 -12.39 0.52
CA ILE A 150 4.17 -12.08 0.40
C ILE A 150 4.41 -10.68 -0.17
N TRP A 151 3.44 -10.10 -0.87
CA TRP A 151 3.54 -8.78 -1.49
C TRP A 151 3.46 -7.62 -0.50
N ILE A 152 3.00 -7.89 0.73
CA ILE A 152 2.89 -6.93 1.83
C ILE A 152 3.63 -7.44 3.09
N LYS A 153 3.67 -8.76 3.29
CA LYS A 153 4.24 -9.47 4.43
C LYS A 153 5.14 -10.62 3.97
N GLY A 154 6.12 -10.31 3.13
CA GLY A 154 7.09 -11.29 2.64
C GLY A 154 8.07 -11.79 3.69
N ASP A 155 8.01 -11.26 4.91
CA ASP A 155 8.82 -11.62 6.06
C ASP A 155 8.22 -12.77 6.87
N ASP A 156 6.89 -12.88 6.87
CA ASP A 156 6.16 -13.92 7.55
C ASP A 156 6.44 -15.29 6.90
N GLU A 157 6.45 -16.34 7.72
CA GLU A 157 6.71 -17.72 7.28
C GLU A 157 8.01 -17.92 6.46
N CYS A 158 9.04 -17.08 6.69
CA CYS A 158 10.32 -17.16 6.01
C CYS A 158 11.47 -17.65 6.91
N PRO A 159 11.78 -18.96 6.96
CA PRO A 159 12.92 -19.49 7.71
C PRO A 159 14.27 -18.84 7.40
N ALA A 160 14.51 -18.44 6.16
CA ALA A 160 15.75 -17.76 5.78
C ALA A 160 15.98 -16.43 6.53
N ILE A 161 14.92 -15.67 6.83
CA ILE A 161 15.03 -14.45 7.66
C ILE A 161 15.42 -14.80 9.09
N LYS A 162 14.86 -15.88 9.64
CA LYS A 162 15.20 -16.33 11.01
C LYS A 162 16.68 -16.69 11.10
N ALA A 163 17.21 -17.38 10.10
CA ALA A 163 18.64 -17.69 10.02
C ALA A 163 19.49 -16.41 9.90
N ALA A 164 19.12 -15.49 9.01
CA ALA A 164 19.84 -14.23 8.84
C ALA A 164 19.79 -13.32 10.09
N SER A 165 18.67 -13.35 10.82
CA SER A 165 18.53 -12.69 12.13
C SER A 165 19.47 -13.29 13.17
N ALA A 166 19.63 -14.62 13.19
CA ALA A 166 20.57 -15.28 14.09
C ALA A 166 22.03 -14.87 13.78
N ASP A 167 22.39 -14.75 12.50
CA ASP A 167 23.71 -14.25 12.10
C ASP A 167 23.95 -12.81 12.57
N PHE A 168 22.94 -11.94 12.52
CA PHE A 168 23.04 -10.59 13.07
C PHE A 168 23.31 -10.62 14.57
N LYS A 169 22.55 -11.41 15.33
CA LYS A 169 22.74 -11.56 16.78
C LYS A 169 24.12 -12.13 17.13
N ALA A 170 24.73 -12.93 16.26
CA ALA A 170 26.08 -13.46 16.45
C ALA A 170 27.20 -12.47 16.05
N SER A 171 26.87 -11.35 15.39
CA SER A 171 27.84 -10.40 14.87
C SER A 171 28.54 -9.58 15.98
N THR A 172 29.77 -9.13 15.71
CA THR A 172 30.52 -8.25 16.61
C THR A 172 29.75 -6.95 16.89
N GLU A 173 29.12 -6.35 15.88
CA GLU A 173 28.32 -5.13 16.06
C GLU A 173 27.24 -5.32 17.11
N TYR A 174 26.47 -6.41 17.01
CA TYR A 174 25.40 -6.71 17.93
C TYR A 174 25.93 -6.99 19.35
N GLN A 175 26.98 -7.80 19.46
CA GLN A 175 27.58 -8.17 20.75
C GLN A 175 28.19 -6.94 21.47
N ASP A 176 28.83 -6.04 20.72
CA ASP A 176 29.38 -4.80 21.25
C ASP A 176 28.26 -3.86 21.75
N ARG A 177 27.15 -3.73 21.01
CA ARG A 177 25.97 -2.96 21.46
C ARG A 177 25.33 -3.58 22.70
N LEU A 178 25.17 -4.91 22.72
CA LEU A 178 24.62 -5.64 23.86
C LEU A 178 25.44 -5.40 25.13
N ALA A 179 26.77 -5.52 25.04
CA ALA A 179 27.66 -5.31 26.18
C ALA A 179 27.72 -3.84 26.63
N SER A 180 27.87 -2.90 25.69
CA SER A 180 28.07 -1.48 25.98
C SER A 180 26.83 -0.76 26.49
N THR A 181 25.63 -1.28 26.22
CA THR A 181 24.35 -0.65 26.61
C THR A 181 23.65 -1.33 27.78
N ARG A 182 24.22 -2.42 28.30
CA ARG A 182 23.64 -3.20 29.40
C ARG A 182 23.30 -2.33 30.61
N ASP A 183 24.26 -1.55 31.09
CA ASP A 183 24.07 -0.73 32.30
C ASP A 183 23.00 0.36 32.08
N PHE A 184 22.88 0.88 30.85
CA PHE A 184 21.80 1.80 30.47
C PHE A 184 20.42 1.12 30.57
N TYR A 185 20.24 -0.05 29.96
CA TYR A 185 18.95 -0.76 30.03
C TYR A 185 18.59 -1.15 31.48
N GLN A 186 19.54 -1.67 32.24
CA GLN A 186 19.31 -2.04 33.64
C GLN A 186 18.94 -0.84 34.52
N SER A 187 19.44 0.36 34.20
CA SER A 187 19.08 1.59 34.92
C SER A 187 17.60 1.97 34.81
N LEU A 188 16.89 1.47 33.79
CA LEU A 188 15.47 1.72 33.57
C LEU A 188 14.56 0.82 34.43
N TYR A 189 15.10 -0.25 35.02
CA TYR A 189 14.32 -1.25 35.77
C TYR A 189 13.37 -0.65 36.82
N PRO A 190 13.77 0.33 37.65
CA PRO A 190 12.85 0.93 38.62
C PRO A 190 11.59 1.57 38.01
N LEU A 191 11.63 1.93 36.73
CA LEU A 191 10.51 2.54 36.01
C LEU A 191 9.61 1.51 35.31
N VAL A 192 10.10 0.28 35.13
CA VAL A 192 9.42 -0.79 34.38
C VAL A 192 9.33 -2.11 35.16
N SER A 193 9.57 -2.10 36.46
CA SER A 193 9.61 -3.31 37.32
C SER A 193 8.28 -4.07 37.39
N ASP A 194 7.17 -3.39 37.08
CA ASP A 194 5.85 -4.03 37.00
C ASP A 194 5.64 -4.80 35.68
N LEU A 195 6.52 -4.58 34.70
CA LEU A 195 6.46 -5.19 33.36
C LEU A 195 7.51 -6.30 33.19
N TYR A 196 8.68 -6.13 33.82
CA TYR A 196 9.81 -7.04 33.68
C TYR A 196 10.13 -7.71 35.03
N PRO A 197 10.32 -9.04 35.09
CA PRO A 197 10.63 -9.74 36.34
C PRO A 197 11.94 -9.32 37.00
N SER A 198 12.93 -8.90 36.22
CA SER A 198 14.26 -8.54 36.69
C SER A 198 14.92 -7.48 35.80
N ALA A 199 15.98 -6.83 36.32
CA ALA A 199 16.75 -5.87 35.53
C ALA A 199 17.53 -6.56 34.40
N GLU A 200 17.88 -7.82 34.60
CA GLU A 200 18.58 -8.68 33.64
C GLU A 200 17.76 -8.95 32.38
N ASP A 201 16.43 -8.83 32.45
CA ASP A 201 15.53 -8.95 31.29
C ASP A 201 15.58 -7.69 30.39
N LEU A 202 16.20 -6.60 30.85
CA LEU A 202 16.37 -5.37 30.08
C LEU A 202 17.73 -5.35 29.40
N SER A 203 17.74 -5.51 28.09
CA SER A 203 18.96 -5.45 27.28
C SER A 203 18.69 -5.08 25.82
N TYR A 204 19.77 -4.89 25.07
CA TYR A 204 19.70 -4.68 23.62
C TYR A 204 19.03 -5.84 22.86
N ASP A 205 18.97 -7.05 23.43
CA ASP A 205 18.28 -8.18 22.78
C ASP A 205 16.77 -7.95 22.62
N SER A 206 16.18 -7.16 23.51
CA SER A 206 14.79 -6.71 23.46
C SER A 206 14.66 -5.22 23.16
N ALA A 207 15.63 -4.64 22.44
CA ALA A 207 15.71 -3.18 22.22
C ALA A 207 14.39 -2.58 21.70
N TYR A 208 13.79 -3.19 20.68
CA TYR A 208 12.53 -2.72 20.12
C TYR A 208 11.34 -2.92 21.08
N GLU A 209 11.24 -4.07 21.75
CA GLU A 209 10.15 -4.35 22.69
C GLU A 209 10.13 -3.35 23.86
N ILE A 210 11.30 -3.08 24.45
CA ILE A 210 11.47 -2.14 25.55
C ILE A 210 11.13 -0.72 25.10
N PHE A 211 11.66 -0.30 23.94
CA PHE A 211 11.31 1.00 23.38
C PHE A 211 9.80 1.11 23.11
N ASP A 212 9.19 0.09 22.51
CA ASP A 212 7.78 0.09 22.14
C ASP A 212 6.87 0.26 23.36
N VAL A 213 7.08 -0.53 24.41
CA VAL A 213 6.23 -0.46 25.61
C VAL A 213 6.41 0.88 26.33
N ILE A 214 7.64 1.38 26.45
CA ILE A 214 7.92 2.69 27.05
C ILE A 214 7.26 3.80 26.24
N ASN A 215 7.45 3.81 24.92
CA ASN A 215 6.88 4.83 24.04
C ASN A 215 5.35 4.86 24.13
N VAL A 216 4.69 3.70 24.04
CA VAL A 216 3.23 3.62 24.13
C VAL A 216 2.73 4.02 25.53
N MET A 217 3.40 3.58 26.60
CA MET A 217 2.98 3.93 27.95
C MET A 217 3.22 5.41 28.27
N LYS A 218 4.25 6.05 27.69
CA LYS A 218 4.41 7.50 27.77
C LYS A 218 3.22 8.24 27.15
N ILE A 219 2.69 7.75 26.02
CA ILE A 219 1.53 8.34 25.33
C ILE A 219 0.22 8.13 26.13
N HIS A 220 -0.01 6.91 26.64
CA HIS A 220 -1.35 6.50 27.10
C HIS A 220 -1.51 6.31 28.62
N ASN A 221 -0.43 6.24 29.39
CA ASN A 221 -0.49 5.93 30.83
C ASN A 221 0.20 7.02 31.67
N ALA A 222 -0.53 8.10 31.93
CA ALA A 222 -0.05 9.24 32.71
C ALA A 222 0.29 8.93 34.18
N SER A 223 -0.21 7.81 34.73
CA SER A 223 0.05 7.39 36.11
C SER A 223 1.24 6.43 36.26
N SER A 224 1.84 5.99 35.16
CA SER A 224 2.95 5.04 35.20
C SER A 224 4.26 5.70 35.65
N PRO A 225 5.13 5.03 36.43
CA PRO A 225 6.51 5.47 36.66
C PRO A 225 7.30 5.73 35.38
N ILE A 226 6.91 5.12 34.25
CA ILE A 226 7.49 5.35 32.91
C ILE A 226 7.44 6.84 32.49
N GLN A 227 6.54 7.64 33.07
CA GLN A 227 6.53 9.07 32.81
C GLN A 227 7.84 9.76 33.20
N ASP A 228 8.58 9.21 34.17
CA ASP A 228 9.88 9.71 34.62
C ASP A 228 11.05 9.35 33.68
N VAL A 229 10.84 8.54 32.63
CA VAL A 229 11.84 8.34 31.57
C VAL A 229 12.11 9.68 30.89
N THR A 230 13.36 10.14 30.91
CA THR A 230 13.73 11.45 30.35
C THR A 230 13.72 11.43 28.81
N ASP A 231 13.68 12.61 28.19
CA ASP A 231 13.76 12.73 26.72
C ASP A 231 15.07 12.14 26.17
N ASP A 232 16.19 12.31 26.88
CA ASP A 232 17.48 11.72 26.51
C ASP A 232 17.45 10.18 26.59
N GLN A 233 16.85 9.62 27.64
CA GLN A 233 16.68 8.17 27.77
C GLN A 233 15.76 7.62 26.68
N LEU A 234 14.67 8.31 26.37
CA LEU A 234 13.75 7.92 25.31
C LEU A 234 14.42 7.98 23.93
N LEU A 235 15.21 9.02 23.67
CA LEU A 235 16.00 9.14 22.45
C LEU A 235 17.04 8.02 22.32
N GLN A 236 17.71 7.67 23.41
CA GLN A 236 18.66 6.56 23.43
C GLN A 236 17.97 5.21 23.21
N LEU A 237 16.82 4.96 23.85
CA LEU A 237 15.99 3.78 23.59
C LEU A 237 15.57 3.69 22.12
N ARG A 238 15.08 4.80 21.55
CA ARG A 238 14.71 4.89 20.14
C ARG A 238 15.90 4.57 19.24
N THR A 239 17.06 5.18 19.48
CA THR A 239 18.27 4.98 18.68
C THR A 239 18.73 3.51 18.71
N LEU A 240 18.63 2.86 19.87
CA LEU A 240 18.99 1.44 20.00
C LEU A 240 17.97 0.54 19.30
N ALA A 241 16.68 0.80 19.44
CA ALA A 241 15.62 0.09 18.71
C ALA A 241 15.78 0.26 17.19
N ASP A 242 16.02 1.48 16.70
CA ASP A 242 16.29 1.78 15.30
C ASP A 242 17.45 0.94 14.77
N SER A 243 18.56 0.90 15.50
CA SER A 243 19.73 0.10 15.10
C SER A 243 19.47 -1.40 15.08
N ALA A 244 18.72 -1.93 16.06
CA ALA A 244 18.40 -3.35 16.13
C ALA A 244 17.48 -3.75 14.97
N GLU A 245 16.41 -2.98 14.76
CA GLU A 245 15.43 -3.27 13.72
C GLU A 245 16.02 -3.09 12.32
N PHE A 246 16.85 -2.06 12.09
CA PHE A 246 17.53 -1.91 10.80
C PHE A 246 18.49 -3.08 10.53
N GLY A 247 19.29 -3.48 11.54
CA GLY A 247 20.20 -4.62 11.41
C GLY A 247 19.49 -5.96 11.15
N LEU A 248 18.28 -6.15 11.69
CA LEU A 248 17.44 -7.32 11.41
C LEU A 248 16.82 -7.30 10.00
N ASN A 249 16.45 -6.12 9.50
CA ASN A 249 15.71 -5.96 8.23
C ASN A 249 16.60 -5.73 7.01
N PHE A 250 17.86 -5.34 7.17
CA PHE A 250 18.72 -5.06 6.04
C PHE A 250 20.20 -5.36 6.29
N ASN A 251 20.84 -5.98 5.31
CA ASN A 251 22.28 -6.06 5.19
C ASN A 251 22.65 -6.34 3.73
N THR A 252 23.55 -5.54 3.15
CA THR A 252 23.95 -5.66 1.74
C THR A 252 24.52 -7.04 1.39
N SER A 253 25.14 -7.73 2.34
CA SER A 253 25.75 -9.05 2.15
C SER A 253 24.80 -10.21 2.46
N GLN A 254 23.59 -9.95 2.98
CA GLN A 254 22.62 -10.98 3.35
C GLN A 254 21.22 -10.64 2.79
N ALA A 255 21.01 -10.95 1.51
CA ALA A 255 19.76 -10.66 0.81
C ALA A 255 18.51 -11.20 1.52
N ALA A 256 18.60 -12.32 2.24
CA ALA A 256 17.47 -12.88 2.99
C ALA A 256 16.86 -11.88 3.99
N ARG A 257 17.65 -10.97 4.60
CA ARG A 257 17.15 -9.99 5.58
C ARG A 257 16.08 -9.06 5.01
N SER A 258 16.14 -8.78 3.71
CA SER A 258 15.27 -7.80 3.05
C SER A 258 14.29 -8.43 2.07
N ILE A 259 14.01 -9.73 2.18
CA ILE A 259 13.15 -10.47 1.24
C ILE A 259 11.74 -9.86 1.12
N HIS A 260 11.19 -9.31 2.20
CA HIS A 260 9.92 -8.57 2.21
C HIS A 260 9.98 -7.25 1.44
N ALA A 261 11.12 -6.56 1.44
CA ALA A 261 11.31 -5.42 0.56
C ALA A 261 11.50 -5.83 -0.92
N GLN A 262 12.08 -7.00 -1.18
CA GLN A 262 12.21 -7.53 -2.54
C GLN A 262 10.85 -7.92 -3.13
N THR A 263 9.99 -8.60 -2.36
CA THR A 263 8.62 -8.88 -2.80
C THR A 263 7.77 -7.62 -2.87
N PHE A 264 7.94 -6.67 -1.94
CA PHE A 264 7.29 -5.36 -2.01
C PHE A 264 7.72 -4.59 -3.27
N ALA A 265 9.00 -4.60 -3.65
CA ALA A 265 9.45 -3.96 -4.88
C ALA A 265 8.75 -4.55 -6.12
N ALA A 266 8.64 -5.88 -6.19
CA ALA A 266 7.87 -6.52 -7.26
C ALA A 266 6.38 -6.15 -7.22
N SER A 267 5.79 -5.99 -6.04
CA SER A 267 4.41 -5.52 -5.85
C SER A 267 4.21 -4.08 -6.37
N VAL A 268 5.14 -3.17 -6.05
CA VAL A 268 5.12 -1.79 -6.53
C VAL A 268 5.15 -1.75 -8.05
N LEU A 269 6.11 -2.45 -8.65
CA LEU A 269 6.23 -2.51 -10.09
C LEU A 269 4.96 -3.07 -10.75
N ARG A 270 4.38 -4.14 -10.19
CA ARG A 270 3.15 -4.75 -10.73
C ARG A 270 1.99 -3.77 -10.77
N HIS A 271 1.72 -3.08 -9.66
CA HIS A 271 0.60 -2.15 -9.57
C HIS A 271 0.78 -0.94 -10.49
N LEU A 272 1.97 -0.33 -10.50
CA LEU A 272 2.24 0.79 -11.39
C LEU A 272 2.18 0.36 -12.87
N ASN A 273 2.67 -0.83 -13.21
CA ASN A 273 2.58 -1.35 -14.56
C ASN A 273 1.13 -1.65 -14.97
N GLN A 274 0.26 -2.07 -14.05
CA GLN A 274 -1.19 -2.18 -14.31
C GLN A 274 -1.79 -0.82 -14.66
N THR A 275 -1.45 0.24 -13.91
CA THR A 275 -1.86 1.61 -14.24
C THR A 275 -1.37 2.03 -15.64
N VAL A 276 -0.12 1.73 -15.99
CA VAL A 276 0.48 2.10 -17.29
C VAL A 276 -0.18 1.38 -18.46
N THR A 277 -0.45 0.09 -18.30
CA THR A 277 -0.92 -0.78 -19.38
C THR A 277 -2.44 -0.81 -19.54
N SER A 278 -3.18 -0.34 -18.54
CA SER A 278 -4.63 -0.23 -18.56
C SER A 278 -5.10 0.92 -19.45
N ALA A 279 -6.08 0.67 -20.33
CA ALA A 279 -6.62 1.69 -21.24
C ALA A 279 -7.15 2.93 -20.50
N ASP A 280 -7.80 2.73 -19.35
CA ASP A 280 -8.35 3.81 -18.50
C ASP A 280 -7.41 4.22 -17.36
N ARG A 281 -6.20 3.63 -17.32
CA ARG A 281 -5.20 3.81 -16.27
C ARG A 281 -5.67 3.34 -14.89
N ASN A 282 -6.44 2.26 -14.87
CA ASN A 282 -7.01 1.66 -13.66
C ASN A 282 -6.17 0.47 -13.17
N PRO A 283 -5.93 0.32 -11.85
CA PRO A 283 -6.24 1.29 -10.80
C PRO A 283 -5.37 2.54 -10.92
N LYS A 284 -5.96 3.70 -10.66
CA LYS A 284 -5.28 5.01 -10.65
C LYS A 284 -4.52 5.23 -9.35
N LEU A 285 -5.08 4.76 -8.24
CA LEU A 285 -4.48 4.85 -6.92
C LEU A 285 -4.50 3.48 -6.27
N THR A 286 -3.34 3.05 -5.78
CA THR A 286 -3.17 1.83 -5.00
C THR A 286 -2.80 2.20 -3.56
N VAL A 287 -3.47 1.63 -2.57
CA VAL A 287 -3.16 1.82 -1.13
C VAL A 287 -2.88 0.47 -0.49
N LEU A 288 -1.66 0.29 0.01
CA LEU A 288 -1.22 -0.90 0.73
C LEU A 288 -0.97 -0.53 2.19
N ALA A 289 -1.56 -1.23 3.15
CA ALA A 289 -1.24 -1.05 4.57
C ALA A 289 -0.34 -2.17 5.07
N GLY A 290 0.77 -1.80 5.69
CA GLY A 290 1.76 -2.73 6.20
C GLY A 290 2.51 -2.21 7.42
N SER A 291 3.68 -2.77 7.66
CA SER A 291 4.46 -2.55 8.87
C SER A 291 5.82 -1.91 8.56
N TYR A 292 6.51 -1.47 9.60
CA TYR A 292 7.72 -0.65 9.47
C TYR A 292 8.94 -1.45 8.96
N ASP A 293 8.96 -2.76 9.16
CA ASP A 293 9.98 -3.69 8.67
C ASP A 293 10.19 -3.54 7.16
N THR A 294 9.09 -3.48 6.40
CA THR A 294 9.10 -3.30 4.94
C THR A 294 9.72 -1.96 4.55
N PHE A 295 9.49 -0.90 5.33
CA PHE A 295 10.15 0.39 5.10
C PHE A 295 11.65 0.27 5.32
N LEU A 296 12.10 -0.25 6.47
CA LEU A 296 13.52 -0.36 6.81
C LEU A 296 14.28 -1.19 5.77
N ALA A 297 13.73 -2.34 5.39
CA ALA A 297 14.31 -3.18 4.37
C ALA A 297 14.34 -2.49 2.99
N PHE A 298 13.27 -1.76 2.62
CA PHE A 298 13.23 -1.03 1.35
C PHE A 298 14.19 0.16 1.35
N PHE A 299 14.36 0.86 2.48
CA PHE A 299 15.30 1.96 2.60
C PHE A 299 16.74 1.54 2.31
N GLY A 300 17.16 0.41 2.87
CA GLY A 300 18.46 -0.18 2.54
C GLY A 300 18.51 -0.67 1.09
N LEU A 301 17.50 -1.43 0.64
CA LEU A 301 17.46 -2.03 -0.70
C LEU A 301 17.50 -0.98 -1.82
N ALA A 302 16.85 0.16 -1.60
CA ALA A 302 16.81 1.29 -2.51
C ALA A 302 17.95 2.31 -2.31
N GLN A 303 18.93 2.01 -1.45
CA GLN A 303 20.08 2.88 -1.15
C GLN A 303 19.67 4.27 -0.62
N LEU A 304 18.53 4.37 0.08
CA LEU A 304 18.09 5.62 0.69
C LEU A 304 18.95 5.97 1.93
N THR A 305 19.55 4.97 2.57
CA THR A 305 20.50 5.16 3.67
C THR A 305 21.75 5.94 3.29
N ASP A 306 22.12 5.97 2.00
CA ASP A 306 23.23 6.78 1.49
C ASP A 306 22.81 8.24 1.24
N VAL A 307 21.50 8.50 1.19
CA VAL A 307 20.91 9.82 0.95
C VAL A 307 20.79 10.62 2.25
N SER A 308 20.31 9.99 3.32
CA SER A 308 20.05 10.65 4.60
C SER A 308 20.06 9.66 5.76
N PRO A 309 20.61 10.03 6.94
CA PRO A 309 20.61 9.17 8.11
C PRO A 309 19.20 8.86 8.65
N GLU A 310 18.18 9.64 8.25
CA GLU A 310 16.78 9.38 8.65
C GLU A 310 16.26 8.02 8.19
N PHE A 311 16.87 7.43 7.16
CA PHE A 311 16.50 6.14 6.61
C PHE A 311 17.07 4.94 7.37
N TYR A 312 17.81 5.18 8.46
CA TYR A 312 18.16 4.14 9.44
C TYR A 312 17.15 4.02 10.58
N GLY A 313 16.30 5.04 10.77
CA GLY A 313 15.34 5.09 11.86
C GLY A 313 14.06 4.32 11.53
N LEU A 314 13.40 3.79 12.56
CA LEU A 314 12.02 3.32 12.46
C LEU A 314 11.16 4.46 11.88
N PRO A 315 10.35 4.22 10.84
CA PRO A 315 9.36 5.21 10.44
C PRO A 315 8.40 5.49 11.58
N ASP A 316 8.00 6.74 11.80
CA ASP A 316 7.04 7.13 12.83
C ASP A 316 5.63 6.60 12.51
N TYR A 317 4.70 6.65 13.47
CA TYR A 317 3.34 6.14 13.26
C TYR A 317 2.65 6.88 12.12
N ALA A 318 1.90 6.14 11.29
CA ALA A 318 1.27 6.64 10.06
C ALA A 318 2.24 7.19 8.99
N SER A 319 3.52 6.79 9.02
CA SER A 319 4.44 7.07 7.92
C SER A 319 3.98 6.42 6.61
N THR A 320 4.31 7.07 5.49
CA THR A 320 3.99 6.55 4.16
C THR A 320 5.16 6.69 3.22
N MET A 321 5.30 5.70 2.33
CA MET A 321 6.10 5.82 1.12
C MET A 321 5.16 5.77 -0.08
N ALA A 322 5.44 6.59 -1.09
CA ALA A 322 4.63 6.67 -2.29
C ALA A 322 5.50 6.66 -3.55
N PHE A 323 4.94 6.07 -4.60
CA PHE A 323 5.53 6.03 -5.93
C PHE A 323 4.52 6.63 -6.89
N GLU A 324 4.87 7.77 -7.49
CA GLU A 324 4.02 8.46 -8.44
C GLU A 324 4.53 8.21 -9.85
N ILE A 325 3.62 7.93 -10.78
CA ILE A 325 3.93 7.88 -12.21
C ILE A 325 3.30 9.07 -12.91
N PHE A 326 4.12 9.83 -13.64
CA PHE A 326 3.73 11.11 -14.21
C PHE A 326 4.48 11.42 -15.51
N THR A 327 3.97 12.37 -16.29
CA THR A 327 4.70 12.99 -17.40
C THR A 327 5.01 14.45 -17.08
N PRO A 328 6.21 14.95 -17.41
CA PRO A 328 6.47 16.39 -17.41
C PRO A 328 5.59 17.08 -18.46
N GLY A 329 5.04 18.24 -18.11
CA GLY A 329 4.09 18.99 -18.93
C GLY A 329 2.62 18.70 -18.61
N ASP A 330 1.77 19.63 -19.00
CA ASP A 330 0.31 19.46 -19.03
C ASP A 330 -0.05 19.00 -20.44
N ASP A 331 -0.01 17.69 -20.67
CA ASP A 331 -0.39 17.13 -21.97
C ASP A 331 -1.73 16.43 -21.85
N ASP A 332 -2.71 16.95 -22.59
CA ASP A 332 -4.05 16.37 -22.68
C ASP A 332 -4.08 15.18 -23.65
N SER A 333 -2.95 14.82 -24.27
CA SER A 333 -2.80 13.70 -25.19
C SER A 333 -2.83 12.30 -24.50
N ASP A 334 -2.82 11.27 -25.35
CA ASP A 334 -2.71 9.87 -24.94
C ASP A 334 -1.39 9.61 -24.20
N LEU A 335 -1.36 8.56 -23.37
CA LEU A 335 -0.18 8.26 -22.55
C LEU A 335 1.03 7.88 -23.42
N ASP A 336 2.04 8.74 -23.52
CA ASP A 336 3.34 8.37 -24.06
C ASP A 336 4.18 7.69 -22.98
N VAL A 337 4.28 6.36 -23.08
CA VAL A 337 5.05 5.52 -22.13
C VAL A 337 6.53 5.92 -22.09
N SER A 338 7.07 6.46 -23.19
CA SER A 338 8.49 6.88 -23.24
C SER A 338 8.77 8.18 -22.49
N ALA A 339 7.74 9.00 -22.26
CA ALA A 339 7.82 10.23 -21.49
C ALA A 339 7.60 10.01 -19.98
N LEU A 340 7.16 8.81 -19.57
CA LEU A 340 6.83 8.52 -18.18
C LEU A 340 8.05 8.63 -17.26
N GLN A 341 7.83 9.29 -16.14
CA GLN A 341 8.76 9.42 -15.03
C GLN A 341 8.12 8.82 -13.78
N VAL A 342 8.97 8.32 -12.89
CA VAL A 342 8.60 7.88 -11.55
C VAL A 342 9.34 8.73 -10.53
N ARG A 343 8.67 9.10 -9.45
CA ARG A 343 9.32 9.67 -8.27
C ARG A 343 8.86 8.97 -7.00
N TYR A 344 9.80 8.84 -6.08
CA TYR A 344 9.57 8.30 -4.75
C TYR A 344 9.39 9.42 -3.75
N LEU A 345 8.37 9.29 -2.92
CA LEU A 345 8.08 10.22 -1.84
C LEU A 345 8.04 9.50 -0.50
N PHE A 346 8.56 10.14 0.53
CA PHE A 346 8.46 9.66 1.90
C PHE A 346 7.88 10.75 2.80
N ARG A 347 6.94 10.33 3.65
CA ARG A 347 6.37 11.09 4.75
C ARG A 347 6.59 10.30 6.02
N ASN A 348 7.24 10.92 7.00
CA ASN A 348 7.52 10.30 8.30
C ASN A 348 6.51 10.79 9.34
N GLY A 349 5.41 10.06 9.50
CA GLY A 349 4.33 10.35 10.44
C GLY A 349 3.47 11.58 10.14
N THR A 350 2.87 12.16 11.19
CA THR A 350 1.88 13.25 11.12
C THR A 350 2.32 14.56 11.78
N GLU A 351 3.47 14.57 12.44
CA GLU A 351 3.97 15.72 13.21
C GLU A 351 4.90 16.62 12.37
N GLY A 352 5.03 17.89 12.73
CA GLY A 352 6.15 18.75 12.32
C GLY A 352 6.37 18.98 10.82
N GLY A 353 5.34 19.37 10.05
CA GLY A 353 5.53 19.70 8.62
C GLY A 353 5.91 18.48 7.76
N SER A 354 5.54 17.28 8.21
CA SER A 354 5.67 15.96 7.57
C SER A 354 4.89 15.83 6.25
N GLY A 355 5.06 16.79 5.34
CA GLY A 355 4.64 16.66 3.95
C GLY A 355 5.45 15.58 3.23
N LEU A 356 4.92 15.13 2.10
CA LEU A 356 5.65 14.23 1.21
C LEU A 356 6.91 14.93 0.69
N ARG A 357 8.08 14.32 0.93
CA ARG A 357 9.36 14.76 0.39
C ARG A 357 9.86 13.77 -0.64
N THR A 358 10.41 14.28 -1.74
CA THR A 358 10.95 13.45 -2.82
C THR A 358 12.40 13.07 -2.51
N PHE A 359 12.76 11.80 -2.74
CA PHE A 359 14.14 11.32 -2.56
C PHE A 359 14.63 10.53 -3.78
N PRO A 360 15.93 10.60 -4.10
CA PRO A 360 16.51 9.79 -5.17
C PRO A 360 16.56 8.31 -4.77
N LEU A 361 16.10 7.44 -5.66
CA LEU A 361 16.22 5.99 -5.49
C LEU A 361 17.52 5.46 -6.10
N PHE A 362 17.96 4.31 -5.59
CA PHE A 362 18.98 3.43 -6.18
C PHE A 362 20.34 4.10 -6.41
N GLY A 363 20.72 5.05 -5.55
CA GLY A 363 22.00 5.75 -5.65
C GLY A 363 22.15 6.63 -6.89
N THR A 364 21.05 6.93 -7.60
CA THR A 364 21.10 7.68 -8.87
C THR A 364 21.39 9.17 -8.69
N GLY A 365 21.16 9.71 -7.50
CA GLY A 365 21.19 11.15 -7.21
C GLY A 365 20.09 11.97 -7.89
N LYS A 366 19.16 11.31 -8.61
CA LYS A 366 18.04 11.96 -9.31
C LYS A 366 16.73 11.71 -8.59
N THR A 367 15.97 12.76 -8.33
CA THR A 367 14.66 12.70 -7.66
C THR A 367 13.53 12.14 -8.55
N THR A 368 13.82 11.92 -9.84
CA THR A 368 12.92 11.31 -10.81
C THR A 368 13.70 10.31 -11.67
N LEU A 369 13.03 9.23 -12.08
CA LEU A 369 13.59 8.20 -12.95
C LEU A 369 12.69 8.01 -14.18
N PRO A 370 13.24 7.85 -15.39
CA PRO A 370 12.47 7.33 -16.51
C PRO A 370 11.80 6.01 -16.14
N TRP A 371 10.59 5.78 -16.65
CA TRP A 371 9.84 4.55 -16.37
C TRP A 371 10.65 3.28 -16.66
N SER A 372 11.38 3.25 -17.79
CA SER A 372 12.27 2.12 -18.13
C SER A 372 13.33 1.86 -17.06
N ASP A 373 14.00 2.91 -16.58
CA ASP A 373 15.07 2.81 -15.60
C ASP A 373 14.51 2.36 -14.24
N PHE A 374 13.31 2.83 -13.90
CA PHE A 374 12.59 2.38 -12.70
C PHE A 374 12.21 0.89 -12.81
N VAL A 375 11.67 0.44 -13.95
CA VAL A 375 11.37 -0.98 -14.18
C VAL A 375 12.62 -1.84 -14.03
N ASP A 376 13.72 -1.46 -14.69
CA ASP A 376 14.99 -2.21 -14.63
C ASP A 376 15.56 -2.26 -13.21
N ALA A 377 15.47 -1.17 -12.45
CA ALA A 377 15.94 -1.12 -11.07
C ALA A 377 15.07 -1.99 -10.14
N MET A 378 13.75 -1.89 -10.24
CA MET A 378 12.82 -2.67 -9.41
C MET A 378 12.88 -4.17 -9.74
N GLN A 379 13.06 -4.55 -11.00
CA GLN A 379 13.23 -5.96 -11.40
C GLN A 379 14.54 -6.55 -10.89
N ARG A 380 15.60 -5.75 -10.81
CA ARG A 380 16.91 -6.20 -10.30
C ARG A 380 16.88 -6.56 -8.82
N VAL A 381 16.08 -5.85 -8.04
CA VAL A 381 15.96 -6.04 -6.60
C VAL A 381 14.72 -6.82 -6.19
N GLY A 382 13.82 -7.11 -7.14
CA GLY A 382 12.50 -7.66 -6.86
C GLY A 382 12.45 -9.17 -6.93
N VAL A 383 11.76 -9.80 -5.97
CA VAL A 383 11.35 -11.21 -6.05
C VAL A 383 9.93 -11.25 -6.60
N SER A 384 9.78 -11.79 -7.81
CA SER A 384 8.60 -11.51 -8.64
C SER A 384 7.54 -12.61 -8.65
N SER A 385 7.80 -13.74 -7.97
CA SER A 385 6.87 -14.85 -7.90
C SER A 385 6.85 -15.52 -6.52
N ALA A 386 5.69 -16.06 -6.15
CA ALA A 386 5.56 -16.83 -4.91
C ALA A 386 6.44 -18.08 -4.90
N GLY A 387 6.60 -18.78 -6.02
CA GLY A 387 7.50 -19.94 -6.11
C GLY A 387 8.97 -19.58 -5.89
N GLU A 388 9.42 -18.41 -6.39
CA GLU A 388 10.76 -17.91 -6.10
C GLU A 388 10.92 -17.55 -4.62
N TRP A 389 9.94 -16.87 -4.05
CA TRP A 389 9.92 -16.55 -2.62
C TRP A 389 9.97 -17.82 -1.76
N CYS A 390 9.15 -18.83 -2.05
CA CYS A 390 9.13 -20.11 -1.32
C CYS A 390 10.51 -20.77 -1.28
N ARG A 391 11.21 -20.78 -2.42
CA ARG A 391 12.57 -21.34 -2.54
C ARG A 391 13.61 -20.50 -1.80
N LEU A 392 13.57 -19.18 -1.91
CA LEU A 392 14.51 -18.29 -1.23
C LEU A 392 14.32 -18.31 0.29
N CYS A 393 13.07 -18.33 0.74
CA CYS A 393 12.71 -18.39 2.14
C CYS A 393 12.89 -19.76 2.75
N GLN A 394 12.97 -20.81 1.93
CA GLN A 394 12.87 -22.21 2.37
C GLN A 394 11.58 -22.42 3.19
N SER A 395 10.48 -21.83 2.70
CA SER A 395 9.21 -21.79 3.43
C SER A 395 8.42 -23.08 3.27
N GLU A 396 7.76 -23.49 4.36
CA GLU A 396 6.78 -24.58 4.39
C GLU A 396 5.34 -24.05 4.44
N ALA A 397 5.12 -22.77 4.10
CA ALA A 397 3.79 -22.18 3.97
C ALA A 397 2.87 -23.07 3.13
N VAL A 398 1.58 -23.11 3.46
CA VAL A 398 0.63 -24.02 2.81
C VAL A 398 0.62 -23.84 1.28
N PHE A 399 0.69 -22.59 0.81
CA PHE A 399 0.73 -22.30 -0.62
C PHE A 399 2.05 -22.70 -1.30
N CYS A 400 3.15 -22.90 -0.54
CA CYS A 400 4.43 -23.31 -1.10
C CYS A 400 4.41 -24.73 -1.67
N ALA A 401 3.53 -25.60 -1.17
CA ALA A 401 3.36 -26.95 -1.71
C ALA A 401 3.05 -26.95 -3.22
N ALA A 402 2.30 -25.95 -3.71
CA ALA A 402 1.99 -25.81 -5.13
C ALA A 402 3.21 -25.53 -6.03
N TYR A 403 4.35 -25.19 -5.43
CA TYR A 403 5.60 -24.87 -6.13
C TYR A 403 6.71 -25.92 -5.89
N THR A 404 6.40 -27.04 -5.22
CA THR A 404 7.38 -28.07 -4.85
C THR A 404 7.63 -29.16 -5.90
N ASP A 405 6.98 -29.11 -7.07
CA ASP A 405 7.16 -30.09 -8.14
C ASP A 405 7.99 -29.55 -9.32
N ASP A 406 9.32 -29.80 -9.27
CA ASP A 406 10.16 -29.92 -10.48
C ASP A 406 11.41 -30.82 -10.30
N ASN A 407 11.50 -31.60 -9.22
CA ASN A 407 12.63 -32.50 -8.94
C ASN A 407 12.21 -33.97 -8.76
N GLY A 408 11.38 -34.51 -9.68
CA GLY A 408 10.84 -35.86 -9.48
C GLY A 408 10.14 -36.54 -10.66
N ALA A 409 10.59 -36.38 -11.90
CA ALA A 409 10.23 -37.31 -12.98
C ALA A 409 11.45 -38.12 -13.43
N ALA A 410 11.66 -39.27 -12.80
CA ALA A 410 12.64 -40.27 -13.24
C ALA A 410 12.16 -40.96 -14.54
N THR A 411 13.05 -40.89 -15.54
CA THR A 411 13.33 -41.90 -16.60
C THR A 411 12.18 -42.40 -17.47
N ALA A 412 12.10 -41.85 -18.68
CA ALA A 412 11.96 -42.65 -19.90
C ALA A 412 12.95 -42.10 -20.95
N ALA A 413 13.88 -42.96 -21.36
CA ALA A 413 14.84 -42.66 -22.40
C ALA A 413 14.15 -42.52 -23.77
N ASP A 414 14.42 -41.44 -24.49
CA ASP A 414 14.71 -41.51 -25.91
C ASP A 414 15.61 -40.33 -26.33
N ALA A 415 16.47 -40.59 -27.30
CA ALA A 415 17.58 -39.75 -27.71
C ALA A 415 17.14 -38.57 -28.60
N GLY A 416 17.82 -37.42 -28.44
CA GLY A 416 17.94 -36.43 -29.52
C GLY A 416 17.81 -34.97 -29.10
N GLU A 417 18.90 -34.24 -29.30
CA GLU A 417 19.04 -32.77 -29.38
C GLU A 417 19.06 -31.94 -28.08
N THR A 418 20.29 -31.54 -27.75
CA THR A 418 20.64 -30.46 -26.83
C THR A 418 20.14 -29.11 -27.35
N VAL A 419 19.25 -28.46 -26.59
CA VAL A 419 19.03 -27.00 -26.68
C VAL A 419 19.02 -26.43 -25.26
N GLU A 420 20.10 -25.73 -24.90
CA GLU A 420 20.12 -24.76 -23.80
C GLU A 420 19.29 -23.53 -24.22
N ARG A 421 18.23 -23.21 -23.45
CA ARG A 421 17.85 -21.83 -23.10
C ARG A 421 16.61 -21.82 -22.20
N GLY A 422 16.69 -20.95 -21.18
CA GLY A 422 15.88 -20.93 -19.97
C GLY A 422 14.38 -20.90 -20.17
N SER A 423 13.67 -21.50 -19.21
CA SER A 423 12.23 -21.71 -19.17
C SER A 423 11.42 -20.41 -19.23
N TRP A 424 10.70 -20.20 -20.34
CA TRP A 424 9.69 -19.16 -20.58
C TRP A 424 8.26 -19.76 -20.63
N ILE A 425 8.11 -21.03 -20.23
CA ILE A 425 6.91 -21.83 -20.51
C ILE A 425 5.76 -21.51 -19.53
N ALA A 426 6.06 -21.03 -18.31
CA ALA A 426 5.02 -20.60 -17.36
C ALA A 426 4.27 -19.33 -17.81
N VAL A 427 4.90 -18.45 -18.58
CA VAL A 427 4.30 -17.20 -19.08
C VAL A 427 3.32 -17.47 -20.23
N LEU A 428 3.55 -18.52 -21.03
CA LEU A 428 2.68 -18.87 -22.14
C LEU A 428 1.38 -19.56 -21.72
N VAL A 429 1.38 -20.34 -20.64
CA VAL A 429 0.15 -21.01 -20.18
C VAL A 429 -0.85 -19.99 -19.61
N VAL A 430 -0.36 -18.99 -18.88
CA VAL A 430 -1.21 -17.89 -18.37
C VAL A 430 -1.71 -17.00 -19.52
N MET A 431 -0.88 -16.70 -20.51
CA MET A 431 -1.29 -15.95 -21.72
C MET A 431 -2.30 -16.72 -22.58
N ALA A 432 -2.12 -18.03 -22.77
CA ALA A 432 -3.03 -18.86 -23.58
C ALA A 432 -4.41 -19.01 -22.90
N VAL A 433 -4.44 -19.16 -21.58
CA VAL A 433 -5.69 -19.22 -20.80
C VAL A 433 -6.38 -17.85 -20.77
N ALA A 434 -5.63 -16.75 -20.67
CA ALA A 434 -6.19 -15.39 -20.76
C ALA A 434 -6.77 -15.09 -22.15
N ILE A 435 -6.10 -15.48 -23.24
CA ILE A 435 -6.61 -15.27 -24.61
C ILE A 435 -7.84 -16.15 -24.85
N ALA A 436 -7.83 -17.42 -24.43
CA ALA A 436 -8.99 -18.30 -24.54
C ALA A 436 -10.18 -17.79 -23.70
N GLY A 437 -9.93 -17.32 -22.47
CA GLY A 437 -10.94 -16.74 -21.59
C GLY A 437 -11.57 -15.47 -22.16
N ASN A 438 -10.77 -14.56 -22.73
CA ASN A 438 -11.25 -13.34 -23.37
C ASN A 438 -12.06 -13.61 -24.65
N LEU A 439 -11.68 -14.61 -25.44
CA LEU A 439 -12.44 -15.01 -26.63
C LEU A 439 -13.79 -15.65 -26.26
N VAL A 440 -13.83 -16.49 -25.23
CA VAL A 440 -15.08 -17.07 -24.71
C VAL A 440 -16.00 -15.97 -24.14
N TRP A 441 -15.43 -14.99 -23.42
CA TRP A 441 -16.19 -13.87 -22.87
C TRP A 441 -16.72 -12.93 -23.98
N ALA A 442 -15.94 -12.66 -25.02
CA ALA A 442 -16.36 -11.88 -26.19
C ALA A 442 -17.51 -12.57 -26.95
N VAL A 443 -17.44 -13.90 -27.14
CA VAL A 443 -18.53 -14.68 -27.75
C VAL A 443 -19.77 -14.66 -26.87
N MET A 444 -19.65 -14.82 -25.55
CA MET A 444 -20.79 -14.71 -24.63
C MET A 444 -21.43 -13.32 -24.65
N TRP A 445 -20.64 -12.25 -24.70
CA TRP A 445 -21.13 -10.87 -24.78
C TRP A 445 -21.86 -10.60 -26.09
N LEU A 446 -21.35 -11.09 -27.23
CA LEU A 446 -22.01 -11.00 -28.53
C LEU A 446 -23.33 -11.78 -28.59
N VAL A 447 -23.39 -12.97 -28.00
CA VAL A 447 -24.62 -13.78 -27.91
C VAL A 447 -25.65 -13.08 -27.01
N ARG A 448 -25.22 -12.52 -25.88
CA ARG A 448 -26.10 -11.79 -24.95
C ARG A 448 -26.62 -10.49 -25.57
N GLY A 449 -25.78 -9.76 -26.31
CA GLY A 449 -26.18 -8.55 -27.05
C GLY A 449 -27.18 -8.83 -28.17
N ARG A 450 -27.09 -9.98 -28.84
CA ARG A 450 -28.08 -10.43 -29.83
C ARG A 450 -29.42 -10.80 -29.18
N ARG A 451 -29.41 -11.54 -28.06
CA ARG A 451 -30.63 -11.88 -27.31
C ARG A 451 -31.36 -10.64 -26.78
N VAL A 452 -30.64 -9.68 -26.22
CA VAL A 452 -31.24 -8.41 -25.74
C VAL A 452 -31.84 -7.58 -26.88
N LYS A 453 -31.24 -7.61 -28.09
CA LYS A 453 -31.83 -6.96 -29.28
C LYS A 453 -33.10 -7.67 -29.77
N GLU A 454 -33.12 -9.01 -29.74
CA GLU A 454 -34.31 -9.80 -30.08
C GLU A 454 -35.44 -9.57 -29.06
N GLU A 455 -35.14 -9.55 -27.77
CA GLU A 455 -36.10 -9.26 -26.69
C GLU A 455 -36.64 -7.82 -26.78
N ARG A 456 -35.80 -6.83 -27.09
CA ARG A 456 -36.24 -5.44 -27.34
C ARG A 456 -37.12 -5.32 -28.58
N LYS A 457 -36.84 -6.07 -29.64
CA LYS A 457 -37.71 -6.13 -30.83
C LYS A 457 -39.04 -6.81 -30.52
N ALA A 458 -39.04 -7.90 -29.77
CA ALA A 458 -40.25 -8.59 -29.34
C ALA A 458 -41.12 -7.71 -28.42
N ALA A 459 -40.50 -6.98 -27.49
CA ALA A 459 -41.19 -6.02 -26.62
C ALA A 459 -41.77 -4.83 -27.41
N ALA A 460 -41.04 -4.32 -28.41
CA ALA A 460 -41.53 -3.24 -29.29
C ALA A 460 -42.71 -3.70 -30.18
N VAL A 461 -42.70 -4.95 -30.65
CA VAL A 461 -43.82 -5.54 -31.40
C VAL A 461 -45.03 -5.77 -30.48
N ALA A 462 -44.84 -6.27 -29.26
CA ALA A 462 -45.91 -6.44 -28.27
C ALA A 462 -46.56 -5.10 -27.87
N ALA A 463 -45.76 -4.03 -27.70
CA ALA A 463 -46.27 -2.68 -27.44
C ALA A 463 -47.11 -2.12 -28.61
N LYS A 464 -46.72 -2.44 -29.85
CA LYS A 464 -47.47 -2.02 -31.05
C LYS A 464 -48.79 -2.78 -31.23
N VAL A 465 -48.84 -4.06 -30.84
CA VAL A 465 -50.07 -4.87 -30.84
C VAL A 465 -51.03 -4.44 -29.72
N GLY A 466 -50.51 -4.09 -28.54
CA GLY A 466 -51.32 -3.54 -27.43
C GLY A 466 -51.96 -2.18 -27.76
N SER A 467 -51.29 -1.35 -28.55
CA SER A 467 -51.84 -0.07 -29.05
C SER A 467 -52.97 -0.26 -30.05
N LEU A 468 -52.99 -1.35 -30.83
CA LEU A 468 -54.03 -1.65 -31.82
C LEU A 468 -55.26 -2.35 -31.21
N GLY A 469 -55.11 -3.01 -30.05
CA GLY A 469 -56.22 -3.62 -29.31
C GLY A 469 -57.11 -2.62 -28.54
N SER A 470 -56.63 -1.39 -28.34
CA SER A 470 -57.34 -0.33 -27.59
C SER A 470 -58.34 0.46 -28.45
N GLU A 471 -58.22 0.43 -29.79
CA GLU A 471 -59.09 1.18 -30.70
C GLU A 471 -60.40 0.47 -31.10
N SER A 472 -60.64 -0.78 -30.68
CA SER A 472 -61.81 -1.56 -31.14
C SER A 472 -62.96 -1.73 -30.11
N ILE A 473 -62.96 -1.04 -28.97
CA ILE A 473 -64.11 -1.06 -28.04
C ILE A 473 -64.61 0.35 -27.77
N LYS A 474 -65.28 0.93 -28.77
CA LYS A 474 -66.27 1.99 -28.58
C LYS A 474 -67.56 1.61 -29.30
N SER A 475 -68.66 1.79 -28.57
CA SER A 475 -70.06 1.70 -29.00
C SER A 475 -70.71 0.31 -28.89
N TYR A 476 -71.50 0.13 -27.82
CA TYR A 476 -72.94 -0.08 -27.95
C TYR A 476 -73.62 0.42 -26.66
N GLY A 477 -74.44 1.48 -26.79
CA GLY A 477 -75.33 1.95 -25.74
C GLY A 477 -76.69 1.22 -25.77
N LYS A 478 -77.42 1.32 -24.66
CA LYS A 478 -78.90 1.37 -24.50
C LYS A 478 -79.22 1.23 -23.00
N GLU A 479 -79.78 2.24 -22.34
CA GLU A 479 -81.20 2.68 -22.25
C GLU A 479 -81.89 2.17 -20.99
N SER A 480 -82.60 3.09 -20.32
CA SER A 480 -83.67 2.91 -19.29
C SER A 480 -83.24 2.35 -17.92
N VAL A 481 -83.61 2.90 -16.76
CA VAL A 481 -84.67 3.81 -16.29
C VAL A 481 -84.08 4.74 -15.23
#